data_AF-A0A2X2WQC5-F1
#
_entry.id   AF-A0A2X2WQC5-F1
#
_cell.length_a   1.000
_cell.length_b   1.000
_cell.length_c   1.000
_cell.angle_alpha   90.00
_cell.angle_beta   90.00
_cell.angle_gamma   90.00
#
_symmetry.space_group_name_H-M   'P 1'
#
loop_
_entity.id
_entity.type
_entity.pdbx_description
1 polymer ?
#
loop_
_entity_poly.entity_id
_entity_poly.type
_entity_poly.pdbx_seq_one_letter_code
_entity_poly.pdbx_strand_id
1 'polypeptide(L)' 'MTNNASQAMHSPFEHCLGIIRQASVEILLLLGVHVAEGKEPRWFYGTTGSSPP' A
#
# COMPACT_ATOMS: atom_id res chain seq x y z
N MET A 1 7.00 -18.69 -21.14
CA MET A 1 6.22 -17.46 -21.44
C MET A 1 5.30 -17.18 -20.25
N THR A 2 5.83 -16.63 -19.16
CA THR A 2 5.05 -16.35 -17.93
C THR A 2 5.70 -15.17 -17.21
N ASN A 3 5.45 -13.94 -17.66
CA ASN A 3 5.79 -12.74 -16.87
C ASN A 3 5.13 -11.44 -17.35
N ASN A 4 4.57 -11.40 -18.58
CA ASN A 4 3.95 -10.17 -19.08
C ASN A 4 2.63 -9.82 -18.38
N ALA A 5 1.86 -10.80 -17.91
CA ALA A 5 0.59 -10.53 -17.23
C ALA A 5 0.80 -9.91 -15.84
N SER A 6 1.77 -10.41 -15.06
CA SER A 6 2.14 -9.88 -13.75
C SER A 6 2.72 -8.47 -13.83
N GLN A 7 3.51 -8.18 -14.88
CA GLN A 7 4.02 -6.83 -15.13
C GLN A 7 2.92 -5.86 -15.62
N ALA A 8 1.99 -6.33 -16.45
CA ALA A 8 0.84 -5.53 -16.91
C ALA A 8 -0.13 -5.18 -15.77
N MET A 9 -0.25 -6.04 -14.76
CA MET A 9 -1.10 -5.81 -13.58
C MET A 9 -0.44 -4.95 -12.51
N HIS A 10 0.90 -4.77 -12.54
CA HIS A 10 1.63 -4.00 -11.54
C HIS A 10 1.19 -2.53 -11.54
N SER A 11 1.07 -1.89 -12.71
CA SER A 11 0.70 -0.48 -12.79
C SER A 11 -0.73 -0.19 -12.31
N PRO A 12 -1.77 -0.93 -12.73
CA PRO A 12 -3.11 -0.79 -12.18
C PRO A 12 -3.19 -1.10 -10.68
N PHE A 13 -2.45 -2.10 -10.21
CA PHE A 13 -2.40 -2.47 -8.80
C PHE A 13 -1.82 -1.33 -7.94
N GLU A 14 -0.66 -0.77 -8.31
CA GLU A 14 -0.05 0.35 -7.60
C GLU A 14 -0.93 1.59 -7.63
N HIS A 15 -1.64 1.84 -8.74
CA HIS A 15 -2.60 2.93 -8.84
C HIS A 15 -3.77 2.78 -7.87
N CYS A 16 -4.42 1.60 -7.86
CA CYS A 16 -5.50 1.30 -6.93
C CYS A 16 -5.02 1.33 -5.48
N LEU A 17 -3.83 0.77 -5.21
CA LEU A 17 -3.21 0.81 -3.89
C LEU A 17 -3.02 2.24 -3.44
N GLY A 18 -2.45 3.12 -4.29
CA GLY A 18 -2.27 4.55 -4.05
C GLY A 18 -3.56 5.27 -3.65
N ILE A 19 -4.66 5.02 -4.39
CA ILE A 19 -6.00 5.57 -4.06
C ILE A 19 -6.44 5.12 -2.66
N ILE A 20 -6.28 3.83 -2.35
CA ILE A 20 -6.63 3.29 -1.03
C ILE A 20 -5.78 3.93 0.08
N ARG A 21 -4.47 4.14 -0.15
CA ARG A 21 -3.60 4.78 0.86
C ARG A 21 -4.05 6.20 1.14
N GLN A 22 -4.32 6.96 0.07
CA GLN A 22 -4.78 8.34 0.17
C GLN A 22 -6.09 8.45 0.96
N ALA A 23 -7.11 7.67 0.57
CA ALA A 23 -8.40 7.69 1.25
C ALA A 23 -8.28 7.30 2.74
N SER A 24 -7.41 6.34 3.05
CA SER A 24 -7.17 5.90 4.43
C SER A 24 -6.55 7.02 5.28
N VAL A 25 -5.59 7.78 4.73
CA VAL A 25 -4.97 8.91 5.43
C VAL A 25 -6.00 10.02 5.69
N GLU A 26 -6.84 10.34 4.72
CA GLU A 26 -7.90 11.32 4.87
C GLU A 26 -8.92 10.92 5.96
N ILE A 27 -9.31 9.64 6.00
CA ILE A 27 -10.18 9.11 7.06
C ILE A 27 -9.51 9.23 8.44
N LEU A 28 -8.24 8.85 8.56
CA LEU A 28 -7.51 8.94 9.82
C LEU A 28 -7.39 10.38 10.30
N LEU A 29 -7.17 11.33 9.40
CA LEU A 29 -7.16 12.76 9.70
C LEU A 29 -8.52 13.23 10.24
N LEU A 30 -9.62 12.84 9.60
CA LEU A 30 -10.98 13.14 10.07
C LEU A 30 -11.27 12.58 11.47
N LEU A 31 -10.69 11.43 11.80
CA LEU A 31 -10.78 10.81 13.13
C LEU A 31 -9.82 11.42 14.17
N GLY A 32 -9.04 12.45 13.80
CA GLY A 32 -8.04 13.08 14.68
C GLY A 32 -6.77 12.25 14.89
N VAL A 33 -6.60 11.16 14.13
CA VAL A 33 -5.42 10.30 14.16
C VAL A 33 -4.35 10.90 13.27
N HIS A 34 -3.37 11.58 13.89
CA HIS A 34 -2.24 12.16 13.18
C HIS A 34 -1.22 11.06 12.85
N VAL A 35 -1.19 10.64 11.58
CA VAL A 35 -0.09 9.83 11.05
C VAL A 35 1.12 10.74 10.92
N ALA A 36 2.17 10.51 11.71
CA ALA A 36 3.39 11.32 11.64
C ALA A 36 3.98 11.30 10.22
N GLU A 37 4.34 12.47 9.69
CA GLU A 37 5.04 12.59 8.40
C GLU A 37 6.22 11.62 8.35
N GLY A 38 6.23 10.73 7.36
CA GLY A 38 7.30 9.75 7.15
C GLY A 38 7.11 8.39 7.83
N LYS A 39 6.03 8.15 8.60
CA LYS A 39 5.70 6.83 9.13
C LYS A 39 4.42 6.32 8.49
N GLU A 40 4.53 5.76 7.29
CA GLU A 40 3.40 5.06 6.68
C GLU A 40 2.99 3.92 7.63
N PRO A 41 1.68 3.75 7.87
CA PRO A 41 1.21 2.67 8.71
C PRO A 41 1.79 1.33 8.24
N ARG A 42 2.35 0.53 9.17
CA ARG A 42 3.10 -0.69 8.86
C ARG A 42 2.33 -1.70 7.98
N TRP A 43 1.01 -1.65 8.00
CA TRP A 43 0.12 -2.48 7.17
C TRP A 43 0.13 -2.11 5.68
N PHE A 44 0.71 -0.99 5.29
CA PHE A 44 0.91 -0.62 3.89
C PHE A 44 2.14 -1.22 3.24
N TYR A 45 3.15 -1.60 4.02
CA TYR A 45 4.28 -2.35 3.48
C TYR A 45 3.80 -3.79 3.34
N GLY A 46 3.39 -4.18 2.12
CA GLY A 46 3.14 -5.57 1.79
C GLY A 46 4.30 -6.41 2.31
N THR A 47 4.00 -7.55 2.92
CA THR A 47 4.96 -8.44 3.58
C THR A 47 6.02 -8.95 2.59
N THR A 48 7.04 -8.15 2.33
CA THR A 48 8.23 -8.60 1.61
C THR A 48 9.14 -9.26 2.64
N GLY A 49 9.06 -10.59 2.70
CA GLY A 49 10.16 -11.42 3.18
C GLY A 49 10.23 -11.64 4.69
N SER A 50 9.30 -12.42 5.24
CA SER A 50 9.67 -13.41 6.26
C SER A 50 9.14 -14.76 5.80
N SER A 51 9.97 -15.51 5.08
CA SER A 51 9.78 -16.96 4.98
C SER A 51 9.84 -17.52 6.40
N PRO A 52 8.87 -18.31 6.87
CA PRO A 52 9.01 -18.99 8.14
C PRO A 52 10.12 -20.07 8.01
N PRO A 53 10.86 -20.36 9.10
CA PRO A 53 11.79 -21.49 9.14
C PRO A 53 11.07 -22.83 8.95
#